data_AF-A0A974PH90-F1
#
_entry.id   AF-A0A974PH90-F1
#
_cell.length_a   1.000
_cell.length_b   1.000
_cell.length_c   1.000
_cell.angle_alpha   90.00
_cell.angle_beta   90.00
_cell.angle_gamma   90.00
#
_symmetry.space_group_name_H-M   'P 1'
#
loop_
_entity.id
_entity.type
_entity.pdbx_description
1 polymer ?
#
loop_
_entity_poly.entity_id
_entity_poly.type
_entity_poly.pdbx_seq_one_letter_code
_entity_poly.pdbx_strand_id
1 'polypeptide(L)'
;MNHNILPKDKQDFKSVEALARLERSMIIPLLPELLEWLQDMNWPIAAEIVDLLSKYTSETIPHIKTIFSQSDTGWIYNILAYLINKWDTDLVSRLSSSLGELAHTIDIYEDTDLLSIEILWKHQLIALNEATALLARKRSHIENSLLTFTAEQKVMFSELENEQQHILNTDVGQIVNYCERNNKSLMQKDQYDNSLRRYEEIEATIRRISAFT
;
A
#
# COMPACT_ATOMS: atom_id res chain seq x y z
N MET A 1 -14.39 24.00 14.04
CA MET A 1 -15.51 23.09 13.72
C MET A 1 -15.73 22.17 14.91
N ASN A 2 -16.93 21.63 15.11
CA ASN A 2 -17.23 20.86 16.32
C ASN A 2 -16.72 19.41 16.14
N HIS A 3 -15.42 19.17 16.37
CA HIS A 3 -14.76 17.86 16.21
C HIS A 3 -15.31 16.76 17.17
N ASN A 4 -16.26 17.09 18.04
CA ASN A 4 -16.83 16.18 19.04
C ASN A 4 -17.73 15.07 18.45
N ILE A 5 -17.95 15.06 17.13
CA ILE A 5 -18.73 14.04 16.40
C ILE A 5 -17.87 13.06 15.59
N LEU A 6 -16.55 13.29 15.48
CA LEU A 6 -15.62 12.33 14.88
C LEU A 6 -15.46 11.13 15.82
N PRO A 7 -15.12 9.94 15.29
CA PRO A 7 -14.76 8.80 16.13
C PRO A 7 -13.63 9.18 17.09
N LYS A 8 -13.72 8.70 18.33
CA LYS A 8 -12.73 9.01 19.37
C LYS A 8 -11.66 7.93 19.52
N ASP A 9 -11.97 6.73 19.06
CA ASP A 9 -11.05 5.59 19.03
C ASP A 9 -11.48 4.59 17.95
N LYS A 10 -10.60 3.61 17.69
CA LYS A 10 -10.76 2.59 16.64
C LYS A 10 -11.96 1.64 16.81
N GLN A 11 -12.68 1.69 17.94
CA GLN A 11 -13.89 0.92 18.22
C GLN A 11 -15.15 1.80 18.35
N ASP A 12 -15.06 3.10 18.05
CA ASP A 12 -16.18 4.04 18.20
C ASP A 12 -17.20 3.97 17.05
N PHE A 13 -17.82 2.79 16.89
CA PHE A 13 -18.89 2.55 15.91
C PHE A 13 -20.10 3.48 16.10
N LYS A 14 -20.34 3.96 17.33
CA LYS A 14 -21.46 4.86 17.64
C LYS A 14 -21.30 6.20 16.94
N SER A 15 -20.08 6.75 16.94
CA SER A 15 -19.80 7.99 16.21
C SER A 15 -19.93 7.81 14.70
N VAL A 16 -19.49 6.66 14.16
CA VAL A 16 -19.67 6.36 12.72
C VAL A 16 -21.15 6.27 12.34
N GLU A 17 -21.97 5.61 13.16
CA GLU A 17 -23.42 5.52 12.96
C GLU A 17 -24.09 6.90 13.03
N ALA A 18 -23.65 7.76 13.96
CA ALA A 18 -24.15 9.13 14.08
C ALA A 18 -23.77 9.97 12.84
N LEU A 19 -22.52 9.89 12.38
CA LEU A 19 -22.05 10.55 11.17
C LEU A 19 -22.85 10.14 9.94
N ALA A 20 -23.18 8.86 9.80
CA ALA A 20 -23.97 8.34 8.68
C ALA A 20 -25.40 8.91 8.59
N ARG A 21 -25.90 9.57 9.64
CA ARG A 21 -27.22 10.21 9.72
C ARG A 21 -27.17 11.72 9.53
N LEU A 22 -25.99 12.33 9.47
CA LEU A 22 -25.87 13.77 9.29
C LEU A 22 -26.15 14.20 7.85
N GLU A 23 -26.54 15.46 7.70
CA GLU A 23 -26.69 16.08 6.39
C GLU A 23 -25.34 16.16 5.66
N ARG A 24 -25.37 16.07 4.33
CA ARG A 24 -24.17 16.16 3.48
C ARG A 24 -23.33 17.42 3.76
N SER A 25 -23.98 18.56 3.99
CA SER A 25 -23.34 19.84 4.33
C SER A 25 -22.50 19.79 5.61
N MET A 26 -22.83 18.89 6.54
CA MET A 26 -22.13 18.71 7.81
C MET A 26 -20.97 17.72 7.69
N ILE A 27 -21.04 16.77 6.75
CA ILE A 27 -20.00 15.75 6.54
C ILE A 27 -18.88 16.26 5.63
N ILE A 28 -19.20 17.01 4.57
CA ILE A 28 -18.18 17.51 3.61
C ILE A 28 -16.98 18.19 4.31
N PRO A 29 -17.19 19.08 5.30
CA PRO A 29 -16.06 19.72 5.99
C PRO A 29 -15.19 18.77 6.83
N LEU A 30 -15.65 17.56 7.12
CA LEU A 30 -14.96 16.56 7.95
C LEU A 30 -14.26 15.48 7.12
N LEU A 31 -14.37 15.53 5.78
CA LEU A 31 -13.78 14.51 4.90
C LEU A 31 -12.26 14.34 5.08
N PRO A 32 -11.45 15.41 5.29
CA PRO A 32 -10.02 15.24 5.58
C PRO A 32 -9.77 14.35 6.80
N GLU A 33 -10.44 14.63 7.92
CA GLU A 33 -10.28 13.88 9.17
C GLU A 33 -10.90 12.48 9.10
N LEU A 34 -11.96 12.29 8.30
CA LEU A 34 -12.52 10.96 8.08
C LEU A 34 -11.58 10.08 7.25
N LEU A 35 -10.81 10.65 6.32
CA LEU A 35 -9.82 9.89 5.55
C LEU A 35 -8.67 9.39 6.44
N GLU A 36 -8.34 10.05 7.55
CA GLU A 36 -7.30 9.60 8.49
C GLU A 36 -7.62 8.23 9.10
N TRP A 37 -8.91 7.89 9.24
CA TRP A 37 -9.35 6.57 9.70
C TRP A 37 -9.04 5.43 8.72
N LEU A 38 -8.52 5.74 7.54
CA LEU A 38 -8.02 4.78 6.55
C LEU A 38 -6.50 4.58 6.62
N GLN A 39 -5.80 5.21 7.57
CA GLN A 39 -4.36 4.99 7.76
C GLN A 39 -4.05 3.53 8.14
N ASP A 40 -4.94 2.87 8.89
CA ASP A 40 -4.79 1.47 9.27
C ASP A 40 -6.13 0.72 9.13
N MET A 41 -6.22 -0.11 8.10
CA MET A 41 -7.42 -0.91 7.84
C MET A 41 -7.64 -2.05 8.83
N ASN A 42 -6.72 -2.29 9.77
CA ASN A 42 -6.94 -3.18 10.90
C ASN A 42 -7.78 -2.53 12.01
N TRP A 43 -8.02 -1.22 11.94
CA TRP A 43 -8.94 -0.57 12.87
C TRP A 43 -10.37 -1.08 12.65
N PRO A 44 -11.06 -1.54 13.72
CA PRO A 44 -12.38 -2.14 13.58
C PRO A 44 -13.40 -1.28 12.83
N ILE A 45 -13.32 0.05 12.93
CA ILE A 45 -14.25 0.98 12.29
C ILE A 45 -13.85 1.38 10.86
N ALA A 46 -12.68 0.96 10.35
CA ALA A 46 -12.15 1.46 9.09
C ALA A 46 -13.06 1.09 7.90
N ALA A 47 -13.64 -0.12 7.91
CA ALA A 47 -14.56 -0.57 6.86
C ALA A 47 -15.83 0.29 6.80
N GLU A 48 -16.41 0.63 7.95
CA GLU A 48 -17.59 1.47 8.07
C GLU A 48 -17.30 2.92 7.64
N ILE A 49 -16.07 3.38 7.88
CA ILE A 49 -15.62 4.68 7.37
C ILE A 49 -15.47 4.64 5.83
N VAL A 50 -14.94 3.56 5.24
CA VAL A 50 -14.92 3.40 3.77
C VAL A 50 -16.34 3.47 3.20
N ASP A 51 -17.29 2.77 3.83
CA ASP A 51 -18.70 2.77 3.41
C ASP A 51 -19.36 4.15 3.55
N LEU A 52 -19.01 4.90 4.59
CA LEU A 52 -19.43 6.29 4.77
C LEU A 52 -18.86 7.19 3.66
N LEU A 53 -17.54 7.13 3.43
CA LEU A 53 -16.83 7.93 2.42
C LEU A 53 -17.27 7.62 0.99
N SER A 54 -17.73 6.40 0.72
CA SER A 54 -18.27 5.99 -0.58
C SER A 54 -19.51 6.79 -1.01
N LYS A 55 -20.16 7.53 -0.09
CA LYS A 55 -21.27 8.44 -0.41
C LYS A 55 -20.79 9.83 -0.85
N TYR A 56 -19.52 10.16 -0.69
CA TYR A 56 -18.93 11.49 -0.89
C TYR A 56 -17.73 11.47 -1.85
N THR A 57 -17.68 10.49 -2.75
CA THR A 57 -16.51 10.23 -3.62
C THR A 57 -16.04 11.48 -4.38
N SER A 58 -16.96 12.24 -4.99
CA SER A 58 -16.62 13.49 -5.70
C SER A 58 -15.98 14.52 -4.78
N GLU A 59 -16.51 14.71 -3.57
CA GLU A 59 -16.00 15.67 -2.60
C GLU A 59 -14.70 15.21 -1.91
N THR A 60 -14.42 13.91 -1.87
CA THR A 60 -13.16 13.39 -1.33
C THR A 60 -11.96 13.60 -2.25
N ILE A 61 -12.16 13.79 -3.56
CA ILE A 61 -11.08 13.88 -4.56
C ILE A 61 -10.00 14.93 -4.22
N PRO A 62 -10.33 16.19 -3.86
CA PRO A 62 -9.31 17.17 -3.52
C PRO A 62 -8.46 16.74 -2.32
N HIS A 63 -9.06 16.09 -1.33
CA HIS A 63 -8.39 15.62 -0.12
C HIS A 63 -7.48 14.42 -0.40
N ILE A 64 -7.94 13.49 -1.25
CA ILE A 64 -7.11 12.37 -1.73
C ILE A 64 -5.88 12.88 -2.48
N LYS A 65 -6.02 13.91 -3.33
CA LYS A 65 -4.85 14.52 -4.00
C LYS A 65 -3.84 15.08 -3.00
N THR A 66 -4.33 15.70 -1.92
CA THR A 66 -3.45 16.15 -0.84
C THR A 66 -2.74 14.98 -0.16
N ILE A 67 -3.42 13.87 0.09
CA ILE A 67 -2.82 12.67 0.71
C ILE A 67 -1.77 12.04 -0.21
N PHE A 68 -2.03 11.96 -1.52
CA PHE A 68 -1.06 11.41 -2.49
C PHE A 68 0.23 12.22 -2.59
N SER A 69 0.22 13.49 -2.16
CA SER A 69 1.41 14.33 -2.09
C SER A 69 2.24 14.15 -0.80
N GLN A 70 1.76 13.32 0.14
CA GLN A 70 2.44 13.01 1.41
C GLN A 70 3.29 11.74 1.29
N SER A 71 4.05 11.43 2.34
CA SER A 71 4.99 10.30 2.37
C SER A 71 4.42 9.02 2.99
N ASP A 72 3.18 9.03 3.47
CA ASP A 72 2.56 7.86 4.11
C ASP A 72 2.02 6.90 3.04
N THR A 73 2.90 6.01 2.56
CA THR A 73 2.56 5.06 1.49
C THR A 73 1.56 3.99 1.95
N GLY A 74 1.52 3.65 3.24
CA GLY A 74 0.54 2.70 3.79
C GLY A 74 -0.87 3.28 3.73
N TRP A 75 -1.03 4.56 4.11
CA TRP A 75 -2.30 5.26 3.97
C TRP A 75 -2.72 5.41 2.51
N ILE A 76 -1.78 5.77 1.63
CA ILE A 76 -2.02 5.85 0.17
C ILE A 76 -2.48 4.49 -0.37
N TYR A 77 -1.81 3.40 -0.01
CA TYR A 77 -2.19 2.05 -0.40
C TYR A 77 -3.62 1.72 0.03
N ASN A 78 -3.97 2.01 1.28
CA ASN A 78 -5.31 1.75 1.79
C ASN A 78 -6.39 2.55 1.03
N ILE A 79 -6.12 3.81 0.71
CA ILE A 79 -7.03 4.62 -0.13
C ILE A 79 -7.18 4.01 -1.52
N LEU A 80 -6.08 3.60 -2.16
CA LEU A 80 -6.10 2.97 -3.48
C LEU A 80 -6.91 1.66 -3.45
N ALA A 81 -6.59 0.77 -2.50
CA ALA A 81 -7.10 -0.59 -2.44
C ALA A 81 -8.57 -0.68 -2.00
N TYR A 82 -8.97 0.11 -0.99
CA TYR A 82 -10.28 -0.05 -0.34
C TYR A 82 -11.31 0.99 -0.76
N LEU A 83 -10.87 2.21 -1.11
CA LEU A 83 -11.75 3.29 -1.53
C LEU A 83 -11.80 3.41 -3.06
N ILE A 84 -10.68 3.72 -3.71
CA ILE A 84 -10.62 4.04 -5.14
C ILE A 84 -10.89 2.83 -6.04
N ASN A 85 -10.45 1.63 -5.65
CA ASN A 85 -10.65 0.41 -6.46
C ASN A 85 -12.14 0.08 -6.74
N LYS A 86 -13.06 0.65 -5.95
CA LYS A 86 -14.52 0.51 -6.11
C LYS A 86 -15.16 1.62 -6.94
N TRP A 87 -14.41 2.65 -7.31
CA TRP A 87 -14.94 3.81 -8.04
C TRP A 87 -15.15 3.49 -9.52
N ASP A 88 -16.00 4.29 -10.16
CA ASP A 88 -16.17 4.26 -11.62
C ASP A 88 -15.04 5.02 -12.34
N THR A 89 -14.97 4.84 -13.66
CA THR A 89 -13.96 5.48 -14.51
C THR A 89 -14.04 7.01 -14.50
N ASP A 90 -15.22 7.62 -14.37
CA ASP A 90 -15.33 9.08 -14.34
C ASP A 90 -14.62 9.65 -13.11
N LEU A 91 -14.86 9.09 -11.94
CA LEU A 91 -14.21 9.50 -10.70
C LEU A 91 -12.70 9.24 -10.73
N VAL A 92 -12.27 8.06 -11.18
CA VAL A 92 -10.84 7.70 -11.27
C VAL A 92 -10.11 8.62 -12.27
N SER A 93 -10.75 8.98 -13.39
CA SER A 93 -10.14 9.87 -14.39
C SER A 93 -9.74 11.24 -13.82
N ARG A 94 -10.46 11.75 -12.82
CA ARG A 94 -10.16 13.02 -12.13
C ARG A 94 -8.90 12.95 -11.26
N LEU A 95 -8.40 11.75 -10.98
CA LEU A 95 -7.16 11.44 -10.26
C LEU A 95 -6.04 10.94 -11.19
N SER A 96 -6.28 10.84 -12.50
CA SER A 96 -5.35 10.26 -13.49
C SER A 96 -3.92 10.80 -13.38
N SER A 97 -3.73 12.12 -13.27
CA SER A 97 -2.40 12.73 -13.10
C SER A 97 -1.70 12.23 -11.84
N SER A 98 -2.38 12.27 -10.68
CA SER A 98 -1.78 11.88 -9.40
C SER A 98 -1.53 10.38 -9.31
N LEU A 99 -2.42 9.56 -9.88
CA LEU A 99 -2.18 8.11 -10.05
C LEU A 99 -1.00 7.85 -11.00
N GLY A 100 -0.86 8.66 -12.05
CA GLY A 100 0.27 8.60 -12.98
C GLY A 100 1.60 8.92 -12.27
N GLU A 101 1.61 9.93 -11.40
CA GLU A 101 2.77 10.26 -10.56
C GLU A 101 3.14 9.09 -9.65
N LEU A 102 2.17 8.50 -8.93
CA LEU A 102 2.39 7.30 -8.11
C LEU A 102 2.90 6.12 -8.93
N ALA A 103 2.33 5.87 -10.12
CA ALA A 103 2.77 4.81 -11.01
C ALA A 103 4.26 4.94 -11.41
N HIS A 104 4.83 6.14 -11.38
CA HIS A 104 6.24 6.39 -11.70
C HIS A 104 7.18 6.32 -10.50
N THR A 105 6.68 6.27 -9.26
CA THR A 105 7.52 6.10 -8.06
C THR A 105 8.05 4.67 -7.95
N ILE A 106 8.90 4.38 -6.97
CA ILE A 106 9.31 3.02 -6.62
C ILE A 106 9.01 2.84 -5.14
N ASP A 107 7.88 2.21 -4.86
CA ASP A 107 7.47 1.87 -3.50
C ASP A 107 7.68 0.38 -3.26
N ILE A 108 8.82 0.03 -2.67
CA ILE A 108 9.22 -1.35 -2.45
C ILE A 108 8.50 -2.00 -1.26
N TYR A 109 7.72 -1.26 -0.49
CA TYR A 109 7.11 -1.75 0.74
C TYR A 109 5.61 -1.94 0.57
N GLU A 110 4.90 -0.90 0.13
CA GLU A 110 3.43 -0.89 0.08
C GLU A 110 2.88 -1.07 -1.34
N ASP A 111 3.74 -1.12 -2.35
CA ASP A 111 3.37 -1.36 -3.75
C ASP A 111 2.34 -0.38 -4.35
N THR A 112 2.28 0.85 -3.81
CA THR A 112 1.36 1.90 -4.27
C THR A 112 1.50 2.21 -5.77
N ASP A 113 2.70 2.09 -6.30
CA ASP A 113 3.02 2.31 -7.70
C ASP A 113 2.47 1.20 -8.61
N LEU A 114 2.51 -0.06 -8.19
CA LEU A 114 1.93 -1.18 -8.95
C LEU A 114 0.41 -1.13 -8.94
N LEU A 115 -0.19 -0.85 -7.78
CA LEU A 115 -1.63 -0.72 -7.68
C LEU A 115 -2.15 0.48 -8.49
N SER A 116 -1.39 1.58 -8.54
CA SER A 116 -1.71 2.72 -9.39
C SER A 116 -1.67 2.36 -10.88
N ILE A 117 -0.70 1.58 -11.34
CA ILE A 117 -0.65 1.07 -12.72
C ILE A 117 -1.88 0.19 -13.01
N GLU A 118 -2.20 -0.73 -12.10
CA GLU A 118 -3.33 -1.65 -12.27
C GLU A 118 -4.66 -0.89 -12.35
N ILE A 119 -4.87 0.12 -11.49
CA ILE A 119 -6.05 1.00 -11.51
C ILE A 119 -6.12 1.78 -12.83
N LEU A 120 -5.03 2.45 -13.23
CA LEU A 120 -5.01 3.22 -14.47
C LEU A 120 -5.34 2.35 -15.70
N TRP A 121 -4.77 1.15 -15.77
CA TRP A 121 -5.01 0.22 -16.86
C TRP A 121 -6.45 -0.34 -16.85
N LYS A 122 -6.94 -0.78 -15.68
CA LYS A 122 -8.30 -1.32 -15.51
C LYS A 122 -9.37 -0.32 -15.95
N HIS A 123 -9.14 0.97 -15.70
CA HIS A 123 -10.02 2.07 -16.11
C HIS A 123 -9.74 2.61 -17.52
N GLN A 124 -8.85 1.97 -18.28
CA GLN A 124 -8.46 2.35 -19.65
C GLN A 124 -7.90 3.78 -19.74
N LEU A 125 -7.27 4.25 -18.67
CA LEU A 125 -6.61 5.57 -18.61
C LEU A 125 -5.18 5.51 -19.13
N ILE A 126 -4.58 4.32 -19.16
CA ILE A 126 -3.34 4.02 -19.89
C ILE A 126 -3.55 2.77 -20.74
N ALA A 127 -2.81 2.68 -21.84
CA ALA A 127 -2.86 1.52 -22.71
C ALA A 127 -2.04 0.34 -22.13
N LEU A 128 -2.36 -0.88 -22.57
CA LEU A 128 -1.66 -2.10 -22.14
C LEU A 128 -0.14 -2.02 -22.36
N ASN A 129 0.30 -1.50 -23.51
CA ASN A 129 1.71 -1.34 -23.84
C ASN A 129 2.43 -0.36 -22.89
N GLU A 130 1.73 0.68 -22.43
CA GLU A 130 2.25 1.62 -21.44
C GLU A 130 2.37 0.97 -20.06
N ALA A 131 1.31 0.29 -19.59
CA ALA A 131 1.33 -0.43 -18.32
C ALA A 131 2.44 -1.49 -18.27
N THR A 132 2.56 -2.30 -19.32
CA THR A 132 3.62 -3.32 -19.44
C THR A 132 5.02 -2.71 -19.52
N ALA A 133 5.20 -1.56 -20.17
CA ALA A 133 6.48 -0.86 -20.20
C ALA A 133 6.89 -0.34 -18.81
N LEU A 134 5.96 0.23 -18.04
CA LEU A 134 6.20 0.65 -16.66
C LEU A 134 6.60 -0.53 -15.78
N LEU A 135 5.87 -1.64 -15.86
CA LEU A 135 6.15 -2.87 -15.11
C LEU A 135 7.49 -3.48 -15.50
N ALA A 136 7.82 -3.53 -16.80
CA ALA A 136 9.11 -4.03 -17.27
C ALA A 136 10.29 -3.18 -16.77
N ARG A 137 10.13 -1.85 -16.74
CA ARG A 137 11.15 -0.94 -16.17
C ARG A 137 11.35 -1.20 -14.69
N LYS A 138 10.26 -1.31 -13.92
CA LYS A 138 10.32 -1.62 -12.48
C LYS A 138 10.96 -2.99 -12.24
N ARG A 139 10.59 -4.00 -13.03
CA ARG A 139 11.18 -5.34 -12.96
C ARG A 139 12.68 -5.29 -13.16
N SER A 140 13.14 -4.64 -14.23
CA SER A 140 14.57 -4.54 -14.54
C SER A 140 15.35 -3.79 -13.45
N HIS A 141 14.76 -2.76 -12.85
CA HIS A 141 15.35 -2.09 -11.69
C HIS A 141 15.55 -3.06 -10.51
N ILE A 142 14.54 -3.86 -10.16
CA ILE A 142 14.61 -4.83 -9.06
C ILE A 142 15.55 -5.99 -9.39
N GLU A 143 15.57 -6.49 -10.63
CA GLU A 143 16.53 -7.49 -11.10
C GLU A 143 17.97 -7.01 -10.89
N ASN A 144 18.27 -5.76 -11.24
CA ASN A 144 19.59 -5.17 -11.00
C ASN A 144 19.93 -5.13 -9.51
N SER A 145 18.98 -4.80 -8.62
CA SER A 145 19.17 -4.87 -7.17
C SER A 145 19.47 -6.30 -6.70
N LEU A 146 18.73 -7.30 -7.19
CA LEU A 146 18.95 -8.72 -6.84
C LEU A 146 20.30 -9.26 -7.32
N LEU A 147 20.83 -8.73 -8.42
CA LEU A 147 22.15 -9.08 -8.96
C LEU A 147 23.32 -8.53 -8.12
N THR A 148 23.07 -7.57 -7.22
CA THR A 148 24.11 -7.06 -6.31
C THR A 148 24.53 -8.06 -5.22
N PHE A 149 23.71 -9.09 -4.98
CA PHE A 149 23.97 -10.13 -3.99
C PHE A 149 24.66 -11.34 -4.61
N THR A 150 25.81 -11.73 -4.06
CA THR A 150 26.58 -12.89 -4.56
C THR A 150 25.91 -14.22 -4.22
N ALA A 151 26.36 -15.31 -4.86
CA ALA A 151 25.88 -16.65 -4.53
C ALA A 151 26.19 -17.02 -3.06
N GLU A 152 27.36 -16.63 -2.57
CA GLU A 152 27.79 -16.88 -1.18
C GLU A 152 26.91 -16.12 -0.17
N GLN A 153 26.54 -14.87 -0.48
CA GLN A 153 25.61 -14.12 0.38
C GLN A 153 24.23 -14.78 0.44
N LYS A 154 23.71 -15.28 -0.70
CA LYS A 154 22.41 -15.97 -0.74
C LYS A 154 22.42 -17.28 0.06
N VAL A 155 23.54 -18.02 0.03
CA VAL A 155 23.74 -19.19 0.89
C VAL A 155 23.76 -18.78 2.36
N MET A 156 24.52 -17.74 2.71
CA MET A 156 24.57 -17.20 4.07
C MET A 156 23.18 -16.78 4.59
N PHE A 157 22.34 -16.14 3.76
CA PHE A 157 20.99 -15.76 4.16
C PHE A 157 20.11 -16.96 4.52
N SER A 158 20.27 -18.06 3.78
CA SER A 158 19.56 -19.32 4.08
C SER A 158 20.06 -19.95 5.38
N GLU A 159 21.37 -19.89 5.65
CA GLU A 159 21.96 -20.37 6.91
C GLU A 159 21.49 -19.55 8.11
N LEU A 160 21.41 -18.22 7.96
CA LEU A 160 20.88 -17.31 8.99
C LEU A 160 19.42 -17.65 9.31
N GLU A 161 18.57 -17.84 8.30
CA GLU A 161 17.17 -18.25 8.52
C GLU A 161 17.10 -19.58 9.29
N ASN A 162 17.91 -20.57 8.90
CA ASN A 162 17.94 -21.88 9.58
C ASN A 162 18.40 -21.76 11.05
N GLU A 163 19.43 -20.95 11.32
CA GLU A 163 19.91 -20.70 12.69
C GLU A 163 18.84 -19.98 13.52
N GLN A 164 18.19 -18.96 12.96
CA GLN A 164 17.10 -18.24 13.61
C GLN A 164 15.96 -19.19 13.99
N GLN A 165 15.50 -20.03 13.05
CA GLN A 165 14.46 -21.02 13.31
C GLN A 165 14.88 -22.04 14.37
N HIS A 166 16.14 -22.49 14.35
CA HIS A 166 16.65 -23.39 15.38
C HIS A 166 16.59 -22.75 16.77
N ILE A 167 17.03 -21.49 16.91
CA ILE A 167 17.00 -20.73 18.16
C ILE A 167 15.56 -20.58 18.67
N LEU A 168 14.63 -20.18 17.79
CA LEU A 168 13.22 -20.01 18.15
C LEU A 168 12.58 -21.31 18.66
N ASN A 169 13.07 -22.47 18.23
CA ASN A 169 12.56 -23.77 18.62
C ASN A 169 13.29 -24.42 19.81
N THR A 170 14.44 -23.89 20.24
CA THR A 170 15.29 -24.54 21.27
C THR A 170 15.56 -23.65 22.48
N ASP A 171 16.03 -22.43 22.27
CA ASP A 171 16.30 -21.45 23.31
C ASP A 171 16.06 -20.03 22.78
N VAL A 172 14.80 -19.59 22.83
CA VAL A 172 14.37 -18.26 22.38
C VAL A 172 15.17 -17.14 23.07
N GLY A 173 15.73 -17.38 24.26
CA GLY A 173 16.55 -16.40 24.98
C GLY A 173 17.81 -15.95 24.20
N GLN A 174 18.30 -16.77 23.26
CA GLN A 174 19.47 -16.42 22.43
C GLN A 174 19.15 -15.47 21.27
N ILE A 175 17.88 -15.17 20.99
CA ILE A 175 17.49 -14.40 19.79
C ILE A 175 18.13 -13.01 19.76
N VAL A 176 18.27 -12.36 20.92
CA VAL A 176 18.88 -11.03 21.02
C VAL A 176 20.36 -11.10 20.64
N ASN A 177 21.11 -12.04 21.22
CA ASN A 177 22.53 -12.24 20.91
C ASN A 177 22.74 -12.61 19.43
N TYR A 178 21.86 -13.43 18.86
CA TYR A 178 21.87 -13.78 17.44
C TYR A 178 21.69 -12.54 16.57
N CYS A 179 20.69 -11.70 16.85
CA CYS A 179 20.44 -10.46 16.11
C CYS A 179 21.61 -9.48 16.21
N GLU A 180 22.18 -9.29 17.41
CA GLU A 180 23.32 -8.40 17.60
C GLU A 180 24.56 -8.87 16.83
N ARG A 181 24.87 -10.17 16.89
CA ARG A 181 26.02 -10.76 16.18
C ARG A 181 25.86 -10.70 14.67
N ASN A 182 24.65 -10.91 14.16
CA ASN A 182 24.38 -11.04 12.72
C ASN A 182 23.76 -9.78 12.09
N ASN A 183 23.67 -8.67 12.82
CA ASN A 183 22.91 -7.47 12.43
C ASN A 183 23.14 -7.04 10.96
N LYS A 184 24.40 -6.88 10.54
CA LYS A 184 24.72 -6.46 9.17
C LYS A 184 24.22 -7.45 8.12
N SER A 185 24.40 -8.75 8.36
CA SER A 185 23.98 -9.79 7.40
C SER A 185 22.46 -9.95 7.38
N LEU A 186 21.80 -9.77 8.53
CA LEU A 186 20.34 -9.71 8.62
C LEU A 186 19.78 -8.53 7.84
N MET A 187 20.37 -7.33 7.96
CA MET A 187 19.95 -6.18 7.14
C MET A 187 20.12 -6.43 5.64
N GLN A 188 21.19 -7.12 5.22
CA GLN A 188 21.39 -7.49 3.82
C GLN A 188 20.38 -8.54 3.35
N LYS A 189 20.06 -9.51 4.22
CA LYS A 189 19.00 -10.50 3.97
C LYS A 189 17.66 -9.80 3.79
N ASP A 190 17.29 -8.88 4.68
CA ASP A 190 16.02 -8.12 4.59
C ASP A 190 15.93 -7.34 3.27
N GLN A 191 17.03 -6.73 2.81
CA GLN A 191 17.08 -6.05 1.52
C GLN A 191 16.88 -7.02 0.34
N TYR A 192 17.49 -8.19 0.41
CA TYR A 192 17.33 -9.25 -0.60
C TYR A 192 15.90 -9.77 -0.63
N ASP A 193 15.33 -10.09 0.53
CA ASP A 193 13.97 -10.64 0.67
C ASP A 193 12.92 -9.61 0.21
N ASN A 194 13.07 -8.34 0.58
CA ASN A 194 12.20 -7.27 0.08
C ASN A 194 12.28 -7.12 -1.44
N SER A 195 13.48 -7.21 -2.02
CA SER A 195 13.66 -7.15 -3.47
C SER A 195 13.05 -8.37 -4.16
N LEU A 196 13.15 -9.56 -3.56
CA LEU A 196 12.59 -10.80 -4.08
C LEU A 196 11.05 -10.76 -4.05
N ARG A 197 10.46 -10.43 -2.89
CA ARG A 197 9.01 -10.19 -2.73
C ARG A 197 8.51 -9.19 -3.77
N ARG A 198 9.24 -8.08 -3.94
CA ARG A 198 8.88 -7.05 -4.89
C ARG A 198 8.94 -7.53 -6.35
N TYR A 199 9.93 -8.34 -6.71
CA TYR A 199 10.02 -8.97 -8.02
C TYR A 199 8.81 -9.87 -8.29
N GLU A 200 8.45 -10.70 -7.32
CA GLU A 200 7.29 -11.59 -7.40
C GLU A 200 5.98 -10.82 -7.55
N GLU A 201 5.80 -9.70 -6.85
CA GLU A 201 4.59 -8.88 -6.97
C GLU A 201 4.51 -8.17 -8.33
N ILE A 202 5.64 -7.71 -8.88
CA ILE A 202 5.68 -7.17 -10.25
C ILE A 202 5.25 -8.23 -11.26
N GLU A 203 5.77 -9.45 -11.14
CA GLU A 203 5.40 -10.57 -12.01
C GLU A 203 3.92 -10.97 -11.83
N ALA A 204 3.41 -10.95 -10.60
CA ALA A 204 2.00 -11.17 -10.32
C ALA A 204 1.12 -10.09 -10.98
N THR A 205 1.52 -8.82 -10.89
CA THR A 205 0.83 -7.69 -11.52
C THR A 205 0.82 -7.83 -13.05
N ILE A 206 1.95 -8.20 -13.65
CA ILE A 206 2.04 -8.48 -15.09
C ILE A 206 1.04 -9.59 -15.48
N ARG A 207 1.00 -10.69 -14.73
CA ARG A 207 0.05 -11.79 -14.98
C ARG A 207 -1.40 -11.32 -14.84
N ARG A 208 -1.73 -10.54 -13.81
CA ARG A 208 -3.08 -9.97 -13.63
C ARG A 208 -3.48 -9.15 -14.84
N ILE A 209 -2.63 -8.24 -15.31
CA ILE A 209 -2.90 -7.39 -16.47
C ILE A 209 -3.03 -8.20 -17.78
N SER A 210 -2.15 -9.19 -17.99
CA SER A 210 -2.16 -10.02 -19.20
C SER A 210 -3.25 -11.10 -19.22
N ALA A 211 -3.87 -11.45 -18.08
CA ALA A 211 -4.93 -12.45 -18.03
C ALA A 211 -6.27 -11.98 -18.64
N PHE A 212 -6.43 -10.67 -18.86
CA PHE A 212 -7.66 -10.06 -19.41
C PHE A 212 -7.51 -9.61 -20.88
N THR A 213 -6.45 -10.06 -21.57
CA THR A 213 -6.20 -9.84 -23.00
C THR A 213 -6.35 -11.13 -23.77
#